data_AF-A0A7W0J5H6-F1
#
_entry.id   AF-A0A7W0J5H6-F1
#
_cell.length_a   1.000
_cell.length_b   1.000
_cell.length_c   1.000
_cell.angle_alpha   90.00
_cell.angle_beta   90.00
_cell.angle_gamma   90.00
#
_symmetry.space_group_name_H-M   'P 1'
#
loop_
_entity.id
_entity.type
_entity.pdbx_description
1 polymer ?
#
loop_
_entity_poly.entity_id
_entity_poly.type
_entity_poly.pdbx_seq_one_letter_code
_entity_poly.pdbx_strand_id
1 'polypeptide(L)'
;MREKSLFISKNLFEEMISHCRDTYPNEACGILAGKGSEVLKVYKMANIEKSPVSYEFDSREHIKAIRDMREKNLAMLAIFHSHLSSPAYPSAKDMNLAFYEDCIYVIVS
;
A
#
# COMPACT_ATOMS: atom_id res chain seq x y z
N MET A 1 15.43 3.25 -17.05
CA MET A 1 14.22 2.98 -16.23
C MET A 1 13.04 3.58 -16.95
N ARG A 2 11.99 2.83 -17.28
CA ARG A 2 10.75 3.42 -17.82
C ARG A 2 10.05 4.15 -16.67
N GLU A 3 9.59 5.38 -16.89
CA GLU A 3 8.76 6.10 -15.93
C GLU A 3 7.49 5.27 -15.65
N LYS A 4 7.37 4.75 -14.43
CA LYS A 4 6.13 4.11 -13.96
C LYS A 4 5.27 5.21 -13.33
N SER A 5 4.14 5.53 -13.97
CA SER A 5 3.15 6.46 -13.44
C SER A 5 1.99 5.69 -12.80
N LEU A 6 1.39 6.26 -11.75
CA LEU A 6 0.21 5.73 -11.08
C LEU A 6 -0.89 6.78 -11.08
N PHE A 7 -2.07 6.43 -11.56
CA PHE A 7 -3.25 7.28 -11.55
C PHE A 7 -4.22 6.77 -10.49
N ILE A 8 -4.52 7.62 -9.51
CA ILE A 8 -5.47 7.32 -8.45
C ILE A 8 -6.60 8.34 -8.51
N SER A 9 -7.84 7.85 -8.51
CA SER A 9 -9.00 8.74 -8.44
C SER A 9 -9.05 9.43 -7.08
N LYS A 10 -9.63 10.63 -7.03
CA LYS A 10 -9.74 11.39 -5.77
C LYS A 10 -10.40 10.58 -4.65
N ASN A 11 -11.44 9.81 -4.97
CA ASN A 11 -12.15 9.00 -3.98
C ASN A 11 -11.27 7.88 -3.40
N LEU A 12 -10.49 7.19 -4.24
CA LEU A 12 -9.60 6.12 -3.77
C LEU A 12 -8.39 6.69 -3.02
N PHE A 13 -7.92 7.88 -3.42
CA PHE A 13 -6.89 8.60 -2.69
C PHE A 13 -7.40 8.98 -1.29
N GLU A 14 -8.60 9.55 -1.18
CA GLU A 14 -9.20 9.88 0.11
C GLU A 14 -9.45 8.63 0.98
N GLU A 15 -9.85 7.50 0.37
CA GLU A 15 -9.98 6.22 1.08
C GLU A 15 -8.64 5.75 1.68
N MET A 16 -7.56 5.84 0.90
CA MET A 16 -6.20 5.52 1.36
C MET A 16 -5.79 6.43 2.52
N ILE A 17 -5.99 7.75 2.39
CA ILE A 17 -5.65 8.72 3.45
C ILE A 17 -6.51 8.49 4.71
N SER A 18 -7.80 8.15 4.57
CA SER A 18 -8.65 7.81 5.72
C SER A 18 -8.09 6.60 6.47
N HIS A 19 -7.67 5.55 5.76
CA HIS A 19 -7.06 4.37 6.37
C HIS A 19 -5.81 4.72 7.18
N CYS A 20 -4.95 5.61 6.66
CA CYS A 20 -3.78 6.09 7.38
C CYS A 20 -4.17 6.80 8.69
N ARG A 21 -5.22 7.62 8.67
CA ARG A 21 -5.72 8.32 9.87
C ARG A 21 -6.36 7.36 10.87
N ASP A 22 -7.15 6.40 10.40
CA ASP A 22 -7.88 5.44 11.22
C ASP A 22 -6.95 4.41 11.90
N THR A 23 -5.75 4.20 11.35
CA THR A 23 -4.76 3.26 11.90
C THR A 23 -3.83 3.92 12.93
N TYR A 24 -3.86 5.24 13.07
CA TYR A 24 -3.11 5.97 14.10
C TYR A 24 -3.42 5.41 15.51
N PRO A 25 -2.44 5.18 16.39
CA PRO A 25 -1.04 5.63 16.34
C PRO A 25 -0.05 4.61 15.73
N ASN A 26 -0.50 3.72 14.85
CA ASN A 26 0.36 2.76 14.15
C ASN A 26 0.50 3.12 12.67
N GLU A 27 1.54 2.59 12.00
CA GLU A 27 1.63 2.70 10.55
C GLU A 27 0.49 1.92 9.89
N ALA A 28 -0.20 2.57 8.97
CA ALA A 28 -1.10 1.91 8.04
C ALA A 28 -0.32 1.28 6.89
N CYS A 29 -0.84 0.18 6.38
CA CYS A 29 -0.32 -0.47 5.18
C CYS A 29 -1.47 -1.00 4.30
N GLY A 30 -1.19 -1.18 3.02
CA GLY A 30 -2.14 -1.82 2.10
C GLY A 30 -1.63 -1.93 0.67
N ILE A 31 -2.54 -2.32 -0.22
CA ILE A 31 -2.24 -2.55 -1.63
C ILE A 31 -3.18 -1.72 -2.51
N LEU A 32 -2.62 -1.07 -3.52
CA LEU A 32 -3.35 -0.42 -4.60
C LEU A 32 -3.38 -1.36 -5.80
N ALA A 33 -4.57 -1.77 -6.22
CA ALA A 33 -4.76 -2.69 -7.34
C ALA A 33 -5.60 -2.06 -8.45
N GLY A 34 -5.34 -2.50 -9.68
CA GLY A 34 -5.87 -1.80 -10.85
C GLY A 34 -5.48 -2.46 -12.17
N LYS A 35 -5.56 -1.69 -13.25
CA LYS A 35 -5.23 -2.13 -14.61
C LYS A 35 -4.33 -1.11 -15.28
N GLY A 36 -3.25 -1.57 -15.90
CA GLY A 36 -2.24 -0.67 -16.46
C GLY A 36 -1.63 0.20 -15.37
N SER A 37 -1.84 1.51 -15.46
CA SER A 37 -1.41 2.50 -14.47
C SER A 37 -2.56 3.05 -13.60
N GLU A 38 -3.79 2.60 -13.81
CA GLU A 38 -4.98 3.14 -13.14
C GLU A 38 -5.37 2.28 -11.93
N VAL A 39 -5.39 2.90 -10.74
CA VAL A 39 -5.85 2.29 -9.50
C VAL A 39 -7.37 2.22 -9.52
N LEU A 40 -7.89 1.01 -9.33
CA LEU A 40 -9.33 0.73 -9.30
C LEU A 40 -9.83 0.30 -7.92
N LYS A 41 -8.92 -0.11 -7.03
CA LYS A 41 -9.28 -0.58 -5.70
C LYS A 41 -8.15 -0.40 -4.68
N VAL A 42 -8.51 0.00 -3.47
CA VAL A 42 -7.64 0.03 -2.30
C VAL A 42 -7.94 -1.20 -1.44
N TYR A 43 -6.91 -2.00 -1.13
CA TYR A 43 -6.97 -3.07 -0.15
C TYR A 43 -6.27 -2.60 1.12
N LYS A 44 -7.08 -2.12 2.06
CA LYS A 44 -6.64 -1.76 3.42
C LYS A 44 -6.24 -3.03 4.16
N MET A 45 -5.05 -3.04 4.75
CA MET A 45 -4.54 -4.18 5.51
C MET A 45 -4.23 -3.78 6.95
N ALA A 46 -4.41 -4.73 7.85
CA ALA A 46 -3.98 -4.61 9.23
C ALA A 46 -2.45 -4.73 9.31
N ASN A 47 -1.85 -3.80 10.05
CA ASN A 47 -0.47 -3.91 10.50
C ASN A 47 -0.41 -4.84 11.73
N ILE A 48 0.08 -6.05 11.55
CA ILE A 48 0.14 -7.07 12.62
C ILE A 48 1.17 -6.74 13.69
N GLU A 49 2.25 -6.04 13.34
CA GLU A 49 3.24 -5.56 14.31
C GLU A 49 2.65 -4.51 15.26
N LYS A 50 1.55 -3.84 14.88
CA LYS A 50 0.94 -2.71 15.63
C LYS A 50 2.03 -1.71 16.06
N SER A 51 2.88 -1.36 15.11
CA SER A 51 4.07 -0.53 15.33
C SER A 51 3.88 0.84 14.69
N PRO A 52 4.40 1.91 15.34
CA PRO A 52 4.38 3.27 14.79
C PRO A 52 5.46 3.55 13.74
N VAL A 53 6.39 2.60 13.52
CA VAL A 53 7.59 2.79 12.67
C VAL A 53 7.86 1.61 11.72
N SER A 54 6.95 0.64 11.70
CA SER A 54 7.03 -0.50 10.81
C SER A 54 5.70 -1.18 10.62
N TYR A 55 5.58 -1.91 9.50
CA TYR A 55 4.40 -2.71 9.21
C TYR A 55 4.75 -4.14 8.79
N GLU A 56 3.85 -5.05 9.12
CA GLU A 56 3.79 -6.40 8.55
C GLU A 56 2.34 -6.71 8.16
N PHE A 57 2.15 -7.20 6.93
CA PHE A 57 0.83 -7.58 6.46
C PHE A 57 0.29 -8.80 7.20
N ASP A 58 -1.01 -8.77 7.54
CA ASP A 58 -1.71 -9.99 7.88
C ASP A 58 -1.72 -10.94 6.67
N SER A 59 -1.09 -12.11 6.83
CA SER A 59 -0.97 -13.10 5.76
C SER A 59 -2.33 -13.58 5.23
N ARG A 60 -3.37 -13.62 6.07
CA ARG A 60 -4.72 -14.04 5.65
C ARG A 60 -5.39 -12.95 4.84
N GLU A 61 -5.28 -11.69 5.24
CA GLU A 61 -5.78 -10.55 4.47
C GLU A 61 -5.04 -10.41 3.14
N HIS A 62 -3.73 -10.60 3.14
CA HIS A 62 -2.93 -10.60 1.93
C HIS A 62 -3.38 -11.68 0.95
N ILE A 63 -3.53 -12.94 1.39
CA ILE A 63 -4.04 -14.02 0.53
C ILE A 63 -5.43 -13.70 -0.02
N LYS A 64 -6.33 -13.16 0.81
CA LYS A 64 -7.67 -12.75 0.38
C LYS A 64 -7.62 -11.64 -0.67
N ALA A 65 -6.75 -10.64 -0.48
CA ALA A 65 -6.57 -9.55 -1.43
C ALA A 65 -6.06 -10.05 -2.78
N ILE A 66 -5.02 -10.90 -2.79
CA ILE A 66 -4.51 -11.52 -4.01
C ILE A 66 -5.58 -12.35 -4.72
N ARG A 67 -6.40 -13.09 -3.96
CA ARG A 67 -7.48 -13.89 -4.54
C ARG A 67 -8.56 -13.02 -5.19
N ASP A 68 -9.01 -11.96 -4.50
CA ASP A 68 -9.99 -11.01 -5.04
C ASP A 68 -9.44 -10.26 -6.27
N MET A 69 -8.15 -9.91 -6.27
CA MET A 69 -7.48 -9.33 -7.44
C MET A 69 -7.52 -10.27 -8.63
N ARG A 70 -7.20 -11.55 -8.44
CA ARG A 70 -7.28 -12.57 -9.51
C ARG A 70 -8.71 -12.73 -10.03
N GLU A 71 -9.69 -12.85 -9.14
CA GLU A 71 -11.12 -13.00 -9.49
C GLU A 71 -11.62 -11.78 -10.29
N LYS A 72 -11.09 -10.58 -10.03
CA LYS A 72 -11.47 -9.33 -10.72
C LYS A 72 -10.54 -8.94 -11.87
N ASN A 73 -9.56 -9.78 -12.19
CA ASN A 73 -8.52 -9.51 -13.18
C ASN A 73 -7.83 -8.14 -12.96
N LEU A 74 -7.45 -7.88 -11.70
CA LEU A 74 -6.69 -6.70 -11.26
C LEU A 74 -5.23 -7.11 -11.03
N ALA A 75 -4.32 -6.21 -11.40
CA ALA A 75 -2.90 -6.31 -11.07
C ALA A 75 -2.61 -5.54 -9.77
N MET A 76 -1.63 -6.03 -9.01
CA MET A 76 -1.03 -5.26 -7.93
C MET A 76 -0.18 -4.15 -8.56
N LEU A 77 -0.58 -2.89 -8.38
CA LEU A 77 0.11 -1.74 -8.99
C LEU A 77 1.08 -1.10 -8.00
N ALA A 78 0.66 -1.00 -6.74
CA ALA A 78 1.48 -0.41 -5.70
C ALA A 78 1.22 -1.02 -4.32
N ILE A 79 2.23 -0.94 -3.47
CA ILE A 79 2.13 -1.13 -2.02
C ILE A 79 2.19 0.26 -1.40
N PHE A 80 1.36 0.53 -0.41
CA PHE A 80 1.43 1.78 0.33
C PHE A 80 1.58 1.54 1.82
N HIS A 81 2.28 2.46 2.48
CA HIS A 81 2.34 2.55 3.94
C HIS A 81 2.45 4.00 4.40
N SER A 82 2.19 4.25 5.68
CA SER A 82 2.28 5.58 6.28
C SER A 82 3.43 5.71 7.25
N HIS A 83 4.16 6.81 7.20
CA HIS A 83 5.08 7.24 8.24
C HIS A 83 4.40 8.26 9.16
N LEU A 84 4.49 8.06 10.48
CA LEU A 84 3.80 8.93 11.45
C LEU A 84 4.61 10.18 11.85
N SER A 85 5.93 10.09 11.81
CA SER A 85 6.82 11.15 12.32
C SER A 85 8.09 11.32 11.49
N SER A 86 8.13 10.72 10.31
CA SER A 86 9.21 10.87 9.34
C SER A 86 8.65 11.27 7.98
N PRO A 87 9.43 11.96 7.15
CA PRO A 87 8.99 12.33 5.81
C PRO A 87 8.56 11.11 4.98
N ALA A 88 7.74 11.35 3.96
CA ALA A 88 7.36 10.37 2.95
C ALA A 88 8.55 10.00 2.03
N TYR A 89 9.58 9.40 2.61
CA TYR A 89 10.81 8.98 1.96
C TYR A 89 11.20 7.58 2.46
N PRO A 90 11.60 6.65 1.57
CA PRO A 90 11.85 5.26 1.96
C PRO A 90 12.99 5.16 2.96
N SER A 91 12.73 4.48 4.08
CA SER A 91 13.74 4.11 5.06
C SER A 91 14.65 2.99 4.53
N ALA A 92 15.76 2.74 5.21
CA ALA A 92 16.61 1.59 4.91
C ALA A 92 15.86 0.25 5.05
N LYS A 93 14.90 0.16 6.00
CA LYS A 93 14.06 -1.03 6.19
C LYS A 93 13.13 -1.21 4.98
N ASP A 94 12.50 -0.15 4.51
CA ASP A 94 11.59 -0.20 3.34
C ASP A 94 12.32 -0.69 2.09
N MET A 95 13.51 -0.16 1.83
CA MET A 95 14.33 -0.57 0.68
C MET A 95 14.72 -2.06 0.75
N ASN A 96 15.04 -2.57 1.93
CA ASN A 96 15.42 -3.98 2.12
C ASN A 96 14.22 -4.95 2.02
N LEU A 97 13.00 -4.47 2.28
CA LEU A 97 11.77 -5.26 2.22
C LEU A 97 10.98 -5.06 0.91
N ALA A 98 11.55 -4.31 -0.04
CA ALA A 98 10.95 -4.05 -1.33
C ALA A 98 11.10 -5.24 -2.30
N PHE A 99 10.47 -6.38 -1.96
CA PHE A 99 10.60 -7.63 -2.74
C PHE A 99 9.81 -7.63 -4.06
N TYR A 100 8.89 -6.67 -4.27
CA TYR A 100 8.07 -6.60 -5.46
C TYR A 100 8.67 -5.61 -6.46
N GLU A 101 9.65 -6.07 -7.25
CA GLU A 101 10.38 -5.26 -8.24
C GLU A 101 9.47 -4.53 -9.24
N ASP A 102 8.29 -5.11 -9.51
CA ASP A 102 7.33 -4.54 -10.44
C ASP A 102 6.33 -3.56 -9.83
N CYS A 103 6.26 -3.46 -8.51
CA CYS A 103 5.32 -2.58 -7.81
C CYS A 103 5.90 -1.20 -7.54
N ILE A 104 5.03 -0.21 -7.53
CA ILE A 104 5.33 1.13 -7.00
C ILE A 104 5.19 1.08 -5.48
N TYR A 105 6.04 1.79 -4.75
CA TYR A 105 5.91 1.96 -3.30
C TYR A 105 5.48 3.39 -3.01
N VAL A 106 4.32 3.54 -2.37
CA VAL A 106 3.72 4.84 -2.03
C VAL A 106 3.86 5.07 -0.52
N ILE A 107 4.50 6.17 -0.14
CA ILE A 107 4.65 6.53 1.27
C ILE A 107 3.79 7.75 1.56
N VAL A 108 2.96 7.64 2.59
CA VAL A 108 2.10 8.73 3.09
C VAL A 108 2.69 9.26 4.39
N SER A 109 2.71 10.57 4.59
CA SER A 109 3.13 11.21 5.85
C SER A 109 2.23 12.39 6.18
#